data_AF-A0A1I3G6S4-F1
#
_entry.id   AF-A0A1I3G6S4-F1
#
_cell.length_a   1.000
_cell.length_b   1.000
_cell.length_c   1.000
_cell.angle_alpha   90.00
_cell.angle_beta   90.00
_cell.angle_gamma   90.00
#
_symmetry.space_group_name_H-M   'P 1'
#
loop_
_entity.id
_entity.type
_entity.pdbx_description
1 polymer ?
#
loop_
_entity_poly.entity_id
_entity_poly.type
_entity_poly.pdbx_seq_one_letter_code
_entity_poly.pdbx_strand_id
1 'polypeptide(L)' 'MDAFVESENLKKPRPNHLRTMEILRSLTPQQKLAQIFKLNERTLNLMKIGLRRRFPNLDEAALHQVYLQMRARCHNRNY' A
#
# COMPACT_ATOMS: atom_id res chain seq x y z
N MET A 1 18.93 -26.23 17.87
CA MET A 1 19.40 -24.84 17.80
C MET A 1 19.50 -24.48 16.33
N ASP A 2 18.40 -23.91 15.86
CA ASP A 2 18.23 -22.97 14.75
C ASP A 2 18.72 -23.39 13.35
N ALA A 3 18.01 -24.39 12.83
CA ALA A 3 17.73 -24.50 11.42
C ALA A 3 16.82 -23.34 10.97
N PHE A 4 17.39 -22.14 10.84
CA PHE A 4 16.83 -21.09 9.97
C PHE A 4 17.08 -21.51 8.52
N VAL A 5 16.31 -22.52 8.09
CA VAL A 5 16.27 -22.98 6.71
C VAL A 5 15.80 -21.82 5.86
N GLU A 6 16.75 -21.22 5.14
CA GLU A 6 16.64 -20.77 3.76
C GLU A 6 15.21 -20.77 3.20
N SER A 7 14.41 -19.77 3.55
CA SER A 7 13.35 -19.35 2.63
C SER A 7 14.03 -18.54 1.55
N GLU A 8 14.49 -19.25 0.51
CA GLU A 8 14.93 -18.64 -0.75
C GLU A 8 13.94 -17.53 -1.12
N ASN A 9 14.47 -16.31 -1.05
CA ASN A 9 13.84 -15.08 -1.47
C ASN A 9 13.55 -15.21 -2.97
N LEU A 10 12.42 -15.81 -3.35
CA LEU A 10 11.86 -15.66 -4.69
C LEU A 10 11.45 -14.19 -4.85
N LYS A 11 12.45 -13.32 -5.07
CA LYS A 11 12.28 -11.90 -5.35
C LYS A 11 11.42 -11.84 -6.61
N LYS A 12 10.14 -11.49 -6.45
CA LYS A 12 9.25 -11.22 -7.59
C LYS A 12 10.03 -10.40 -8.62
N PRO A 13 10.08 -10.83 -9.89
CA PRO A 13 10.81 -10.11 -10.91
C PRO A 13 10.30 -8.66 -10.94
N ARG A 14 11.24 -7.71 -10.90
CA ARG A 14 10.94 -6.27 -10.90
C ARG A 14 11.45 -5.63 -12.20
N PRO A 15 10.88 -6.00 -13.37
CA PRO A 15 11.40 -5.58 -14.67
C PRO A 15 11.46 -4.05 -14.81
N ASN A 16 10.56 -3.34 -14.12
CA ASN A 16 10.46 -1.88 -14.18
C ASN A 16 11.16 -1.15 -13.02
N HIS A 17 11.91 -1.85 -12.15
CA HIS A 17 12.47 -1.22 -10.96
C HIS A 17 13.47 -0.11 -11.29
N LEU A 18 14.44 -0.40 -12.16
CA LEU A 18 15.44 0.57 -12.59
C LEU A 18 14.79 1.79 -13.24
N ARG A 19 13.84 1.55 -14.15
CA ARG A 19 13.09 2.62 -14.81
C ARG A 19 12.30 3.48 -13.83
N THR A 20 11.70 2.86 -12.82
CA THR A 20 10.98 3.58 -11.76
C THR A 20 11.93 4.45 -10.95
N MET A 21 13.12 3.96 -10.62
CA MET A 21 14.12 4.74 -9.89
C MET A 21 14.65 5.92 -10.71
N GLU A 22 14.85 5.75 -12.02
CA GLU A 22 15.21 6.84 -12.94
C GLU A 22 14.15 7.95 -12.94
N ILE A 23 12.88 7.57 -13.12
CA ILE A 23 11.75 8.51 -13.12
C ILE A 23 11.66 9.23 -11.78
N LEU A 24 11.76 8.51 -10.66
CA LEU A 24 11.69 9.12 -9.34
C LEU A 24 12.86 10.08 -9.11
N ARG A 25 14.06 9.80 -9.62
CA ARG A 25 15.22 10.68 -9.48
C ARG A 25 15.09 11.98 -10.29
N SER A 26 14.39 11.96 -11.42
CA SER A 26 14.20 13.16 -12.24
C SER A 26 13.13 14.13 -11.71
N LEU A 27 12.28 13.69 -10.77
CA LEU A 27 11.24 14.54 -10.19
C LEU A 27 11.80 15.49 -9.12
N THR A 28 11.29 16.74 -9.13
CA THR A 28 11.50 17.69 -8.02
C THR A 28 10.82 17.19 -6.74
N PRO A 29 11.21 17.70 -5.54
CA PRO A 29 10.54 17.38 -4.29
C PRO A 29 9.01 17.61 -4.32
N GLN A 30 8.57 18.71 -4.95
CA GLN A 30 7.16 19.07 -5.06
C GLN A 30 6.40 18.07 -5.94
N GLN A 31 6.99 17.66 -7.06
CA GLN A 31 6.39 16.67 -7.95
C GLN A 31 6.31 15.30 -7.27
N LYS A 32 7.34 14.89 -6.52
CA LYS A 32 7.31 13.65 -5.72
C LYS A 32 6.16 13.67 -4.72
N LEU A 33 6.02 14.77 -3.98
CA LEU A 33 4.96 14.93 -2.99
C LEU A 33 3.56 14.83 -3.64
N ALA A 34 3.36 15.50 -4.78
CA ALA A 34 2.11 15.43 -5.52
C ALA A 34 1.77 13.99 -5.97
N GLN A 35 2.76 13.22 -6.43
CA GLN A 35 2.54 11.81 -6.80
C GLN A 35 2.16 10.96 -5.59
N ILE A 36 2.79 11.19 -4.43
CA ILE A 36 2.47 10.48 -3.18
C ILE A 36 1.02 10.77 -2.77
N PHE A 37 0.58 12.02 -2.80
CA PHE A 37 -0.81 12.37 -2.46
C PHE A 37 -1.81 11.69 -3.41
N LYS A 38 -1.56 11.72 -4.71
CA LYS A 38 -2.38 11.03 -5.71
C LYS A 38 -2.45 9.52 -5.47
N LEU A 39 -1.30 8.89 -5.18
CA LEU A 39 -1.21 7.46 -4.89
C LEU A 39 -1.97 7.10 -3.61
N ASN A 40 -1.83 7.92 -2.56
CA ASN A 40 -2.51 7.73 -1.30
C ASN A 40 -4.03 7.79 -1.48
N GLU A 41 -4.55 8.85 -2.13
CA GLU A 41 -5.97 9.00 -2.40
C GLU A 41 -6.53 7.81 -3.19
N ARG A 42 -5.86 7.42 -4.29
CA ARG A 42 -6.27 6.28 -5.11
C ARG A 42 -6.30 4.99 -4.30
N THR A 43 -5.30 4.76 -3.47
CA THR A 43 -5.21 3.54 -2.64
C THR A 43 -6.34 3.48 -1.63
N LEU A 44 -6.66 4.58 -0.96
CA LEU A 44 -7.76 4.64 0.01
C LEU A 44 -9.12 4.43 -0.67
N ASN A 45 -9.32 4.95 -1.88
CA ASN A 45 -10.55 4.73 -2.65
C ASN A 45 -10.71 3.26 -3.07
N LEU A 46 -9.64 2.64 -3.60
CA LEU A 46 -9.64 1.23 -3.96
C LEU A 46 -9.91 0.34 -2.74
N MET A 47 -9.35 0.69 -1.58
CA MET A 47 -9.59 -0.02 -0.33
C MET A 47 -11.07 0.03 0.07
N LYS A 48 -11.72 1.19 0.02
CA LYS A 48 -13.17 1.32 0.30
C LYS A 48 -14.01 0.45 -0.64
N ILE A 49 -13.69 0.45 -1.95
CA ILE A 49 -14.38 -0.39 -2.94
C ILE A 49 -14.18 -1.88 -2.61
N GLY A 50 -12.94 -2.29 -2.29
CA GLY A 50 -12.63 -3.66 -1.91
C GLY A 50 -13.38 -4.11 -0.64
N LEU A 51 -13.45 -3.23 0.36
CA LEU A 51 -14.20 -3.47 1.59
C LEU A 51 -15.70 -3.65 1.33
N ARG A 52 -16.31 -2.76 0.55
CA ARG A 52 -17.74 -2.86 0.19
C ARG A 52 -18.04 -4.16 -0.55
N ARG A 53 -17.15 -4.60 -1.45
CA ARG A 53 -17.29 -5.89 -2.15
C ARG A 53 -17.13 -7.09 -1.21
N ARG A 54 -16.22 -7.02 -0.25
CA ARG A 54 -15.95 -8.10 0.72
C ARG A 54 -17.05 -8.23 1.78
N PHE A 55 -17.66 -7.12 2.17
CA PHE A 55 -18.66 -7.04 3.23
C PHE A 55 -19.95 -6.36 2.72
N PRO A 56 -20.69 -7.00 1.81
CA PRO A 56 -21.85 -6.37 1.16
C PRO A 56 -22.99 -6.04 2.13
N ASN A 57 -23.12 -6.79 3.23
CA ASN A 57 -24.22 -6.67 4.19
C ASN A 57 -23.94 -5.71 5.35
N LEU A 58 -22.72 -5.18 5.46
CA LEU A 58 -22.43 -4.19 6.50
C LEU A 58 -23.02 -2.84 6.11
N ASP A 59 -23.59 -2.15 7.09
CA ASP A 59 -23.95 -0.75 6.94
C ASP A 59 -22.68 0.12 6.80
N GLU A 60 -22.87 1.40 6.46
CA GLU A 60 -21.75 2.32 6.24
C GLU A 60 -20.93 2.55 7.51
N ALA A 61 -21.57 2.57 8.69
CA ALA A 61 -20.89 2.80 9.96
C ALA A 61 -19.94 1.64 10.30
N ALA A 62 -20.42 0.41 10.21
CA ALA A 62 -19.64 -0.80 10.44
C ALA A 62 -18.52 -0.94 9.38
N LEU A 63 -18.81 -0.64 8.10
CA LEU A 63 -17.79 -0.66 7.06
C LEU A 63 -16.70 0.39 7.31
N HIS A 64 -17.07 1.58 7.80
CA HIS A 64 -16.13 2.62 8.19
C HIS A 64 -15.22 2.17 9.34
N GLN A 65 -15.76 1.46 10.34
CA GLN A 65 -14.94 0.90 11.42
C GLN A 65 -13.91 -0.11 10.90
N VAL A 66 -14.30 -1.00 9.98
CA VAL A 66 -13.35 -1.93 9.34
C VAL A 66 -12.28 -1.18 8.55
N TYR A 67 -12.65 -0.12 7.83
CA TYR A 67 -11.71 0.75 7.13
C TYR A 67 -10.68 1.37 8.09
N LEU A 68 -11.10 1.92 9.22
CA LEU A 68 -10.20 2.51 10.23
C LEU A 68 -9.24 1.46 10.81
N GLN A 69 -9.73 0.27 11.16
CA GLN A 69 -8.92 -0.83 11.68
C GLN A 69 -7.84 -1.27 10.68
N MET A 70 -8.22 -1.43 9.41
CA MET A 70 -7.24 -1.78 8.37
C MET A 70 -6.24 -0.65 8.12
N ARG A 71 -6.67 0.61 8.11
CA ARG A 71 -5.77 1.76 7.95
C ARG A 71 -4.74 1.83 9.09
N ALA A 72 -5.16 1.52 10.32
CA ALA A 72 -4.25 1.47 11.46
C ALA A 72 -3.16 0.40 11.31
N ARG A 73 -3.43 -0.72 10.62
CA ARG A 73 -2.44 -1.77 10.32
C ARG A 73 -1.43 -1.35 9.25
N CYS A 74 -1.85 -0.53 8.29
CA CYS A 74 -0.97 -0.04 7.22
C CYS A 74 -0.01 1.06 7.68
N HIS A 75 -0.21 1.62 8.88
CA HIS A 75 0.67 2.63 9.43
C HIS A 75 1.96 1.98 9.95
N ASN A 76 3.03 2.02 9.13
CA ASN A 76 4.35 1.62 9.59
C ASN A 76 4.75 2.54 10.76
N ARG A 77 5.04 1.97 11.95
CA ARG A 77 5.43 2.73 13.16
C ARG A 77 6.94 2.86 13.35
N ASN A 78 7.74 2.34 12.41
CA ASN A 78 9.20 2.33 12.50
C ASN A 78 9.82 3.63 11.94
N TYR A 79 9.47 4.77 12.52
CA TYR A 79 10.11 6.08 12.25
C TYR A 79 10.99 6.50 13.42
#